data_AF-A0A2S2N9K0-F1
#
_entry.id   AF-A0A2S2N9K0-F1
#
_cell.length_a   1.000
_cell.length_b   1.000
_cell.length_c   1.000
_cell.angle_alpha   90.00
_cell.angle_beta   90.00
_cell.angle_gamma   90.00
#
_symmetry.space_group_name_H-M   'P 1'
#
loop_
_entity.id
_entity.type
_entity.pdbx_description
1 polymer ?
#
loop_
_entity_poly.entity_id
_entity_poly.type
_entity_poly.pdbx_seq_one_letter_code
_entity_poly.pdbx_strand_id
1 'polypeptide(L)'
;MAFLNIIILYITLFVVATLVTAQDNNIPIEVAENQWIVDAQNSIKNSLSKIESYGVENEIIKTITNEAFDAFTKFVENDLSKIIKQVDDIKSEKIWILKSQLTNWLDALQRLNKVSDVTEKTPEKAIAKFYITIDYILNEVVGFDQNYNDDSIESDKIFNELKLLLKNSVTKLIEYASSVEDQVSGISKM
;
A
#
# COMPACT_ATOMS: atom_id res chain seq x y z
N MET A 1 -5.81 -16.68 -25.31
CA MET A 1 -6.53 -15.39 -25.16
C MET A 1 -7.76 -15.43 -24.22
N ALA A 2 -7.91 -16.43 -23.34
CA ALA A 2 -9.03 -16.47 -22.38
C ALA A 2 -8.63 -16.07 -20.94
N PHE A 3 -7.35 -16.20 -20.58
CA PHE A 3 -6.86 -15.98 -19.21
C PHE A 3 -6.64 -14.50 -18.85
N LEU A 4 -6.22 -13.68 -19.82
CA LEU A 4 -6.04 -12.23 -19.62
C LEU A 4 -7.38 -11.52 -19.33
N ASN A 5 -8.45 -11.98 -19.98
CA ASN A 5 -9.78 -11.43 -19.80
C ASN A 5 -10.35 -11.71 -18.41
N ILE A 6 -9.95 -12.80 -17.73
CA ILE A 6 -10.45 -13.12 -16.39
C ILE A 6 -9.82 -12.20 -15.34
N ILE A 7 -8.52 -11.92 -15.43
CA ILE A 7 -7.82 -11.02 -14.48
C ILE A 7 -8.30 -9.58 -14.63
N ILE A 8 -8.48 -9.11 -15.87
CA ILE A 8 -9.05 -7.79 -16.15
C ILE A 8 -10.51 -7.73 -15.66
N LEU A 9 -11.31 -8.80 -15.81
CA LEU A 9 -12.67 -8.82 -15.29
C LEU A 9 -12.71 -8.71 -13.76
N TYR A 10 -11.80 -9.36 -13.03
CA TYR A 10 -11.73 -9.30 -11.56
C TYR A 10 -11.33 -7.91 -11.06
N ILE A 11 -10.34 -7.27 -11.68
CA ILE A 11 -9.94 -5.89 -11.31
C ILE A 11 -11.06 -4.91 -11.66
N THR A 12 -11.71 -5.07 -12.82
CA THR A 12 -12.79 -4.18 -13.24
C THR A 12 -14.05 -4.38 -12.39
N LEU A 13 -14.42 -5.61 -12.00
CA LEU A 13 -15.54 -5.87 -11.10
C LEU A 13 -15.27 -5.35 -9.67
N PHE A 14 -14.02 -5.44 -9.18
CA PHE A 14 -13.66 -4.93 -7.86
C PHE A 14 -13.65 -3.40 -7.82
N VAL A 15 -13.14 -2.74 -8.88
CA VAL A 15 -13.14 -1.27 -9.01
C VAL A 15 -14.54 -0.70 -9.28
N VAL A 16 -15.38 -1.41 -10.03
CA VAL A 16 -16.78 -0.98 -10.27
C VAL A 16 -17.65 -1.23 -9.05
N ALA A 17 -17.43 -2.30 -8.28
CA ALA A 17 -18.16 -2.52 -7.03
C ALA A 17 -17.85 -1.44 -5.97
N THR A 18 -16.62 -0.92 -5.92
CA THR A 18 -16.25 0.18 -5.02
C THR A 18 -16.70 1.55 -5.54
N LEU A 19 -16.81 1.76 -6.87
CA LEU A 19 -17.36 3.00 -7.43
C LEU A 19 -18.89 3.08 -7.42
N VAL A 20 -19.61 1.96 -7.59
CA VAL A 20 -21.08 1.96 -7.75
C VAL A 20 -21.82 2.04 -6.40
N THR A 21 -21.16 1.80 -5.28
CA THR A 21 -21.73 2.10 -3.95
C THR A 21 -21.64 3.58 -3.55
N ALA A 22 -21.08 4.45 -4.40
CA ALA A 22 -20.92 5.88 -4.12
C ALA A 22 -22.10 6.77 -4.55
N GLN A 23 -23.23 6.20 -4.98
CA GLN A 23 -24.45 6.97 -5.27
C GLN A 23 -25.61 6.53 -4.39
N ASP A 24 -26.07 7.48 -3.57
CA ASP A 24 -27.31 7.49 -2.81
C ASP A 24 -27.53 6.33 -1.83
N ASN A 25 -27.00 6.49 -0.61
CA ASN A 25 -27.80 6.55 0.61
C ASN A 25 -26.87 6.65 1.83
N ASN A 26 -26.96 7.79 2.54
CA ASN A 26 -26.49 8.00 3.90
C ASN A 26 -25.04 7.54 4.19
N ILE A 27 -24.06 8.31 3.72
CA ILE A 27 -22.63 8.09 4.02
C ILE A 27 -22.42 8.26 5.53
N PRO A 28 -22.06 7.20 6.28
CA PRO A 28 -21.70 7.33 7.68
C PRO A 28 -20.35 8.05 7.79
N ILE A 29 -20.15 8.70 8.93
CA ILE A 29 -19.10 9.66 9.28
C ILE A 29 -17.63 9.16 9.12
N GLU A 30 -17.39 7.91 8.70
CA GLU A 30 -16.07 7.27 8.49
C GLU A 30 -15.27 7.80 7.29
N VAL A 31 -15.89 8.46 6.30
CA VAL A 31 -15.18 8.94 5.10
C VAL A 31 -14.15 10.05 5.41
N ALA A 32 -14.29 10.79 6.50
CA ALA A 32 -13.39 11.88 6.83
C ALA A 32 -12.02 11.42 7.39
N GLU A 33 -11.94 10.31 8.13
CA GLU A 33 -10.69 9.86 8.76
C GLU A 33 -9.70 9.24 7.77
N ASN A 34 -10.19 8.71 6.65
CA ASN A 34 -9.37 7.99 5.65
C ASN A 34 -9.22 8.74 4.33
N GLN A 35 -9.65 10.00 4.24
CA GLN A 35 -9.52 10.82 3.03
C GLN A 35 -8.07 10.90 2.52
N TRP A 36 -7.09 10.93 3.43
CA TRP A 36 -5.67 10.93 3.10
C TRP A 36 -5.22 9.69 2.30
N ILE A 37 -5.91 8.54 2.43
CA ILE A 37 -5.62 7.32 1.66
C ILE A 37 -6.18 7.46 0.24
N VAL A 38 -7.37 8.00 0.09
CA VAL A 38 -7.97 8.27 -1.23
C VAL A 38 -7.14 9.29 -2.01
N ASP A 39 -6.70 10.35 -1.33
CA ASP A 39 -5.80 11.35 -1.92
C ASP A 39 -4.47 10.71 -2.34
N ALA A 40 -3.91 9.83 -1.51
CA ALA A 40 -2.71 9.08 -1.83
C ALA A 40 -2.87 8.16 -3.04
N GLN A 41 -3.97 7.41 -3.13
CA GLN A 41 -4.30 6.57 -4.27
C GLN A 41 -4.34 7.40 -5.56
N ASN A 42 -4.98 8.57 -5.52
CA ASN A 42 -5.06 9.47 -6.66
C ASN A 42 -3.68 10.03 -7.05
N SER A 43 -2.85 10.43 -6.08
CA SER A 43 -1.48 10.89 -6.33
C SER A 43 -0.63 9.80 -6.98
N ILE A 44 -0.61 8.60 -6.40
CA ILE A 44 0.11 7.44 -6.96
C ILE A 44 -0.41 7.14 -8.37
N LYS A 45 -1.74 7.16 -8.57
CA LYS A 45 -2.35 6.95 -9.88
C LYS A 45 -1.87 7.95 -10.92
N ASN A 46 -1.91 9.24 -10.59
CA ASN A 46 -1.51 10.30 -11.49
C ASN A 46 -0.02 10.25 -11.85
N SER A 47 0.84 9.89 -10.90
CA SER A 47 2.28 9.76 -11.18
C SER A 47 2.58 8.57 -12.07
N LEU A 48 2.03 7.40 -11.72
CA LEU A 48 2.36 6.16 -12.42
C LEU A 48 1.69 6.07 -13.80
N SER A 49 0.53 6.70 -14.03
CA SER A 49 -0.15 6.68 -15.33
C SER A 49 0.61 7.41 -16.44
N LYS A 50 1.57 8.27 -16.11
CA LYS A 50 2.36 9.01 -17.09
C LYS A 50 3.60 8.25 -17.57
N ILE A 51 4.07 7.28 -16.81
CA ILE A 51 5.32 6.54 -17.05
C ILE A 51 5.32 5.91 -18.45
N GLU A 52 4.20 5.31 -18.86
CA GLU A 52 4.07 4.69 -20.19
C GLU A 52 4.20 5.70 -21.34
N SER A 53 3.74 6.93 -21.13
CA SER A 53 3.78 7.98 -22.15
C SER A 53 5.20 8.47 -22.46
N TYR A 54 6.17 8.16 -21.59
CA TYR A 54 7.56 8.59 -21.74
C TYR A 54 8.37 7.72 -22.71
N GLY A 55 7.83 6.59 -23.19
CA GLY A 55 8.48 5.77 -24.21
C GLY A 55 9.82 5.15 -23.79
N VAL A 56 10.10 5.10 -22.48
CA VAL A 56 11.30 4.48 -21.89
C VAL A 56 11.17 2.96 -21.95
N GLU A 57 12.29 2.26 -22.13
CA GLU A 57 12.32 0.81 -22.16
C GLU A 57 11.76 0.18 -20.86
N ASN A 58 10.91 -0.83 -21.02
CA ASN A 58 10.20 -1.45 -19.89
C ASN A 58 11.14 -2.04 -18.83
N GLU A 59 12.31 -2.56 -19.21
CA GLU A 59 13.30 -3.10 -18.27
C GLU A 59 13.93 -2.00 -17.40
N ILE A 60 14.08 -0.78 -17.93
CA ILE A 60 14.56 0.38 -17.17
C ILE A 60 13.49 0.81 -16.16
N ILE A 61 12.24 0.94 -16.60
CA ILE A 61 11.11 1.30 -15.73
C ILE A 61 10.98 0.29 -14.58
N LYS A 62 11.08 -1.01 -14.90
CA LYS A 62 11.06 -2.11 -13.94
C LYS A 62 12.19 -2.00 -12.92
N THR A 63 13.41 -1.71 -13.35
CA THR A 63 14.57 -1.55 -12.46
C THR A 63 14.32 -0.41 -11.46
N ILE A 64 13.97 0.78 -11.96
CA ILE A 64 13.71 1.97 -11.12
C ILE A 64 12.56 1.69 -10.13
N THR A 65 11.48 1.09 -10.62
CA THR A 65 10.31 0.74 -9.80
C THR A 65 10.67 -0.24 -8.68
N ASN A 66 11.46 -1.27 -9.00
CA ASN A 66 11.89 -2.26 -8.01
C ASN A 66 12.79 -1.65 -6.95
N GLU A 67 13.75 -0.82 -7.34
CA GLU A 67 14.65 -0.14 -6.39
C GLU A 67 13.87 0.77 -5.43
N ALA A 68 12.92 1.55 -5.96
CA ALA A 68 12.06 2.41 -5.16
C ALA A 68 11.20 1.59 -4.19
N PHE A 69 10.63 0.48 -4.64
CA PHE A 69 9.77 -0.37 -3.81
C PHE A 69 10.56 -1.18 -2.77
N ASP A 70 11.78 -1.62 -3.10
CA ASP A 70 12.72 -2.23 -2.15
C ASP A 70 13.11 -1.24 -1.03
N ALA A 71 13.31 0.03 -1.38
CA ALA A 71 13.57 1.07 -0.38
C ALA A 71 12.36 1.32 0.51
N PHE A 72 11.16 1.38 -0.07
CA PHE A 72 9.90 1.49 0.66
C PHE A 72 9.69 0.33 1.64
N THR A 73 9.83 -0.92 1.18
CA THR A 73 9.60 -2.09 2.03
C THR A 73 10.57 -2.13 3.20
N LYS A 74 11.87 -1.87 2.98
CA LYS A 74 12.86 -1.76 4.06
C LYS A 74 12.53 -0.67 5.08
N PHE A 75 11.99 0.47 4.63
CA PHE A 75 11.54 1.52 5.53
C PHE A 75 10.43 1.01 6.47
N VAL A 76 9.39 0.40 5.92
CA VAL A 76 8.25 -0.10 6.71
C VAL A 76 8.65 -1.28 7.60
N GLU A 77 9.45 -2.23 7.09
CA GLU A 77 9.94 -3.39 7.84
C GLU A 77 10.69 -2.99 9.11
N ASN A 78 11.53 -1.96 9.02
CA ASN A 78 12.33 -1.49 10.14
C ASN A 78 11.47 -0.94 11.29
N ASP A 79 10.47 -0.13 10.96
CA ASP A 79 9.61 0.48 11.98
C ASP A 79 8.58 -0.52 12.52
N LEU A 80 8.03 -1.37 11.66
CA LEU A 80 7.12 -2.44 12.07
C LEU A 80 7.79 -3.44 13.02
N SER A 81 9.06 -3.80 12.74
CA SER A 81 9.86 -4.66 13.62
C SER A 81 10.13 -4.06 14.99
N LYS A 82 10.26 -2.72 15.09
CA LYS A 82 10.41 -2.04 16.38
C LYS A 82 9.13 -2.16 17.20
N ILE A 83 7.97 -1.92 16.58
CA ILE A 83 6.67 -2.02 17.25
C ILE A 83 6.43 -3.45 17.73
N ILE A 84 6.66 -4.46 16.87
CA ILE A 84 6.51 -5.89 17.23
C ILE A 84 7.36 -6.26 18.46
N LYS A 85 8.62 -5.79 18.53
CA LYS A 85 9.47 -6.04 19.70
C LYS A 85 8.94 -5.39 20.98
N GLN A 86 8.30 -4.23 20.90
CA GLN A 86 7.68 -3.60 22.07
C GLN A 86 6.49 -4.41 22.61
N VAL A 87 5.72 -5.05 21.73
CA VAL A 87 4.58 -5.90 22.14
C VAL A 87 4.98 -7.28 22.64
N ASP A 88 6.17 -7.80 22.30
CA ASP A 88 6.65 -9.12 22.75
C ASP A 88 6.74 -9.25 24.28
N ASP A 89 7.01 -8.14 24.97
CA ASP A 89 7.20 -8.13 26.42
C ASP A 89 5.89 -7.99 27.21
N ILE A 90 4.75 -7.79 26.53
CA ILE A 90 3.45 -7.50 27.16
C ILE A 90 2.56 -8.73 27.20
N LYS A 91 2.11 -9.11 28.40
CA LYS A 91 1.18 -10.25 28.60
C LYS A 91 -0.27 -9.80 28.55
N SER A 92 -0.80 -9.61 27.35
CA SER A 92 -2.22 -9.30 27.11
C SER A 92 -2.73 -10.03 25.87
N GLU A 93 -3.93 -10.61 25.95
CA GLU A 93 -4.60 -11.30 24.82
C GLU A 93 -4.89 -10.34 23.66
N LYS A 94 -5.29 -9.10 23.96
CA LYS A 94 -5.52 -8.07 22.93
C LYS A 94 -4.22 -7.64 22.26
N ILE A 95 -3.14 -7.51 23.03
CA ILE A 95 -1.81 -7.23 22.49
C ILE A 95 -1.31 -8.38 21.61
N TRP A 96 -1.66 -9.62 21.95
CA TRP A 96 -1.35 -10.77 21.12
C TRP A 96 -2.06 -10.73 19.75
N ILE A 97 -3.33 -10.31 19.72
CA ILE A 97 -4.09 -10.09 18.47
C ILE A 97 -3.41 -9.00 17.62
N LEU A 98 -3.10 -7.84 18.23
CA LEU A 98 -2.39 -6.75 17.55
C LEU A 98 -1.05 -7.22 16.99
N LYS A 99 -0.26 -7.96 17.77
CA LYS A 99 1.00 -8.55 17.32
C LYS A 99 0.81 -9.46 16.11
N SER A 100 -0.24 -10.30 16.12
CA SER A 100 -0.54 -11.17 14.98
C SER A 100 -0.85 -10.36 13.73
N GLN A 101 -1.62 -9.27 13.84
CA GLN A 101 -1.92 -8.39 12.71
C GLN A 101 -0.66 -7.67 12.19
N LEU A 102 0.18 -7.14 13.09
CA LEU A 102 1.47 -6.52 12.72
C LEU A 102 2.39 -7.50 11.98
N THR A 103 2.45 -8.75 12.45
CA THR A 103 3.26 -9.80 11.82
C THR A 103 2.71 -10.17 10.45
N ASN A 104 1.38 -10.29 10.32
CA ASN A 104 0.74 -10.55 9.03
C ASN A 104 1.01 -9.42 8.02
N TRP A 105 0.99 -8.16 8.47
CA TRP A 105 1.34 -7.02 7.63
C TRP A 105 2.79 -7.10 7.15
N LEU A 106 3.73 -7.40 8.05
CA LEU A 106 5.14 -7.57 7.70
C LEU A 106 5.33 -8.66 6.65
N ASP A 107 4.69 -9.82 6.85
CA ASP A 107 4.73 -10.94 5.92
C ASP A 107 4.11 -10.58 4.55
N ALA A 108 3.00 -9.84 4.54
CA ALA A 108 2.34 -9.39 3.33
C ALA A 108 3.24 -8.44 2.52
N LEU A 109 3.88 -7.46 3.18
CA LEU A 109 4.83 -6.55 2.53
C LEU A 109 6.02 -7.31 1.94
N GLN A 110 6.56 -8.28 2.67
CA GLN A 110 7.63 -9.14 2.15
C GLN A 110 7.20 -9.95 0.93
N ARG A 111 5.97 -10.46 0.93
CA ARG A 111 5.42 -11.16 -0.23
C ARG A 111 5.28 -10.21 -1.41
N LEU A 112 4.69 -9.03 -1.21
CA LEU A 112 4.56 -8.01 -2.26
C LEU A 112 5.92 -7.59 -2.84
N ASN A 113 6.95 -7.46 -1.98
CA ASN A 113 8.29 -7.15 -2.45
C ASN A 113 8.91 -8.29 -3.28
N LYS A 114 8.60 -9.53 -2.91
CA LYS A 114 9.03 -10.75 -3.62
C LYS A 114 8.20 -11.04 -4.88
N VAL A 115 7.08 -10.35 -5.13
CA VAL A 115 6.36 -10.38 -6.42
C VAL A 115 7.17 -9.61 -7.48
N SER A 116 8.50 -9.73 -7.46
CA SER A 116 9.35 -9.23 -8.52
C SER A 116 8.95 -9.93 -9.82
N ASP A 117 8.83 -9.15 -10.88
CA ASP A 117 8.44 -9.57 -12.23
C ASP A 117 9.46 -10.54 -12.85
N VAL A 118 9.66 -11.74 -12.28
CA VAL A 118 10.69 -12.68 -12.77
C VAL A 118 10.40 -13.12 -14.22
N THR A 119 9.21 -12.84 -14.77
CA THR A 119 8.82 -13.34 -16.10
C THR A 119 8.14 -12.36 -17.07
N GLU A 120 7.81 -11.12 -16.71
CA GLU A 120 6.97 -10.27 -17.57
C GLU A 120 7.56 -8.91 -17.97
N LYS A 121 7.21 -8.49 -19.20
CA LYS A 121 7.81 -7.37 -19.94
C LYS A 121 6.97 -6.08 -19.92
N THR A 122 5.88 -6.01 -19.18
CA THR A 122 4.96 -4.85 -19.21
C THR A 122 5.17 -3.91 -18.01
N PRO A 123 5.28 -2.58 -18.21
CA PRO A 123 5.47 -1.61 -17.13
C PRO A 123 4.34 -1.63 -16.11
N GLU A 124 3.10 -1.83 -16.57
CA GLU A 124 1.87 -1.91 -15.76
C GLU A 124 2.02 -2.83 -14.55
N LYS A 125 2.73 -3.95 -14.70
CA LYS A 125 2.93 -4.92 -13.61
C LYS A 125 3.99 -4.49 -12.62
N ALA A 126 5.07 -3.87 -13.10
CA ALA A 126 6.07 -3.28 -12.24
C ALA A 126 5.43 -2.18 -11.37
N ILE A 127 4.64 -1.28 -11.95
CA ILE A 127 4.00 -0.18 -11.19
C ILE A 127 2.80 -0.66 -10.35
N ALA A 128 2.18 -1.79 -10.68
CA ALA A 128 1.02 -2.33 -9.94
C ALA A 128 1.29 -2.59 -8.46
N LYS A 129 2.55 -2.86 -8.07
CA LYS A 129 2.91 -3.06 -6.66
C LYS A 129 2.60 -1.85 -5.78
N PHE A 130 2.71 -0.63 -6.31
CA PHE A 130 2.34 0.58 -5.57
C PHE A 130 0.83 0.64 -5.32
N TYR A 131 0.01 0.31 -6.33
CA TYR A 131 -1.45 0.26 -6.19
C TYR A 131 -1.91 -0.82 -5.22
N ILE A 132 -1.39 -2.04 -5.37
CA ILE A 132 -1.73 -3.16 -4.47
C ILE A 132 -1.35 -2.82 -3.02
N THR A 133 -0.22 -2.14 -2.82
CA THR A 133 0.25 -1.78 -1.48
C THR A 133 -0.62 -0.71 -0.82
N ILE A 134 -1.03 0.33 -1.54
CA ILE A 134 -1.91 1.35 -0.95
C ILE A 134 -3.28 0.78 -0.61
N ASP A 135 -3.81 -0.12 -1.45
CA ASP A 135 -5.08 -0.83 -1.17
C ASP A 135 -4.95 -1.78 0.02
N TYR A 136 -3.81 -2.47 0.14
CA TYR A 136 -3.50 -3.30 1.30
C TYR A 136 -3.47 -2.46 2.59
N ILE A 137 -2.77 -1.32 2.58
CA ILE A 137 -2.71 -0.39 3.72
C ILE A 137 -4.11 0.12 4.09
N LEU A 138 -4.95 0.47 3.11
CA LEU A 138 -6.33 0.88 3.36
C LEU A 138 -7.11 -0.17 4.15
N ASN A 139 -7.05 -1.43 3.71
CA ASN A 139 -7.75 -2.53 4.37
C ASN A 139 -7.25 -2.77 5.79
N GLU A 140 -5.95 -2.66 6.03
CA GLU A 140 -5.38 -2.77 7.37
C GLU A 140 -5.83 -1.61 8.28
N VAL A 141 -5.76 -0.35 7.81
CA VAL A 141 -6.23 0.83 8.57
C VAL A 141 -7.69 0.66 8.98
N VAL A 142 -8.56 0.33 8.03
CA VAL A 142 -9.99 0.10 8.29
C VAL A 142 -10.20 -1.08 9.24
N GLY A 143 -9.43 -2.17 9.07
CA GLY A 143 -9.49 -3.34 9.94
C GLY A 143 -9.04 -3.05 11.38
N PHE A 144 -8.07 -2.15 11.58
CA PHE A 144 -7.63 -1.72 12.90
C PHE A 144 -8.67 -0.86 13.60
N ASP A 145 -9.27 0.11 12.90
CA ASP A 145 -10.27 1.02 13.47
C ASP A 145 -11.56 0.31 13.89
N GLN A 146 -12.00 -0.71 13.14
CA GLN A 146 -13.23 -1.44 13.44
C GLN A 146 -13.10 -2.42 14.62
N ASN A 147 -11.90 -2.92 14.89
CA ASN A 147 -11.66 -3.96 15.88
C ASN A 147 -11.04 -3.45 17.19
N TYR A 148 -10.70 -2.15 17.26
CA TYR A 148 -10.08 -1.57 18.45
C TYR A 148 -11.12 -0.95 19.39
N ASN A 149 -11.40 -1.65 20.49
CA ASN A 149 -12.17 -1.12 21.61
C ASN A 149 -11.49 -1.59 22.91
N ASP A 150 -10.45 -0.86 23.33
CA ASP A 150 -9.65 -1.19 24.51
C ASP A 150 -9.42 0.05 25.38
N ASP A 151 -9.58 -0.10 26.69
CA ASP A 151 -9.37 0.98 27.68
C ASP A 151 -7.94 0.95 28.26
N SER A 152 -7.04 0.19 27.65
CA SER A 152 -5.65 0.03 28.10
C SER A 152 -4.75 1.12 27.50
N ILE A 153 -4.12 1.91 28.38
CA ILE A 153 -3.14 2.94 28.01
C ILE A 153 -1.99 2.36 27.16
N GLU A 154 -1.59 1.11 27.42
CA GLU A 154 -0.51 0.44 26.69
C GLU A 154 -0.94 0.08 25.27
N SER A 155 -2.14 -0.51 25.13
CA SER A 155 -2.73 -0.81 23.83
C SER A 155 -2.95 0.46 23.01
N ASP A 156 -3.39 1.56 23.65
CA ASP A 156 -3.65 2.84 22.99
C ASP A 156 -2.36 3.43 22.41
N LYS A 157 -1.27 3.32 23.16
CA LYS A 157 0.04 3.79 22.71
C LYS A 157 0.50 3.01 21.46
N ILE A 158 0.41 1.68 21.49
CA ILE A 158 0.81 0.82 20.37
C ILE A 158 -0.05 1.07 19.14
N PHE A 159 -1.35 1.21 19.35
CA PHE A 159 -2.30 1.53 18.29
C PHE A 159 -1.99 2.88 17.62
N ASN A 160 -1.66 3.91 18.40
CA ASN A 160 -1.26 5.21 17.89
C ASN A 160 0.08 5.15 17.12
N GLU A 161 1.07 4.38 17.61
CA GLU A 161 2.33 4.16 16.90
C GLU A 161 2.09 3.46 15.54
N LEU A 162 1.15 2.50 15.50
CA LEU A 162 0.77 1.81 14.27
C LEU A 162 0.05 2.72 13.27
N LYS A 163 -0.93 3.51 13.73
CA LYS A 163 -1.61 4.52 12.89
C LYS A 163 -0.60 5.50 12.30
N LEU A 164 0.37 5.94 13.09
CA LEU A 164 1.43 6.83 12.63
C LEU A 164 2.33 6.14 11.58
N LEU A 165 2.70 4.88 11.79
CA LEU A 165 3.46 4.10 10.82
C LEU A 165 2.69 3.93 9.50
N LEU A 166 1.39 3.65 9.54
CA LEU A 166 0.55 3.53 8.35
C LEU A 166 0.51 4.85 7.57
N LYS A 167 0.30 5.99 8.26
CA LYS A 167 0.35 7.32 7.65
C LYS A 167 1.71 7.62 7.00
N ASN A 168 2.80 7.39 7.72
CA ASN A 168 4.16 7.60 7.22
C ASN A 168 4.47 6.69 6.02
N SER A 169 3.99 5.45 6.06
CA SER A 169 4.14 4.49 4.95
C SER A 169 3.45 5.00 3.69
N VAL A 170 2.23 5.51 3.80
CA VAL A 170 1.52 6.09 2.64
C VAL A 170 2.24 7.31 2.10
N THR A 171 2.70 8.23 2.96
CA THR A 171 3.48 9.39 2.51
C THR A 171 4.73 8.94 1.74
N LYS A 172 5.47 7.96 2.27
CA LYS A 172 6.64 7.40 1.59
C LYS A 172 6.28 6.73 0.26
N LEU A 173 5.17 6.00 0.22
CA LEU A 173 4.71 5.34 -1.00
C LEU A 173 4.39 6.36 -2.12
N ILE A 174 3.78 7.49 -1.77
CA ILE A 174 3.57 8.62 -2.71
C ILE A 174 4.91 9.18 -3.18
N GLU A 175 5.83 9.49 -2.25
CA GLU A 175 7.15 10.03 -2.58
C GLU A 175 7.91 9.12 -3.55
N TYR A 176 7.89 7.81 -3.32
CA TYR A 176 8.53 6.85 -4.21
C TYR A 176 7.83 6.74 -5.56
N ALA A 177 6.50 6.77 -5.62
CA ALA A 177 5.78 6.80 -6.89
C ALA A 177 6.13 8.04 -7.74
N SER A 178 6.18 9.22 -7.11
CA SER A 178 6.63 10.46 -7.76
C SER A 178 8.10 10.39 -8.20
N SER A 179 8.97 9.82 -7.37
CA SER A 179 10.39 9.65 -7.73
C SER A 179 10.58 8.73 -8.94
N VAL A 180 9.77 7.68 -9.08
CA VAL A 180 9.78 6.82 -10.27
C VAL A 180 9.35 7.62 -11.50
N GLU A 181 8.27 8.41 -11.42
CA GLU A 181 7.84 9.31 -12.51
C GLU A 181 8.97 10.26 -12.93
N ASP A 182 9.62 10.93 -11.98
CA ASP A 182 10.69 11.90 -12.23
C ASP A 182 11.91 11.26 -12.90
N GLN A 183 12.34 10.08 -12.43
CA GLN A 183 13.49 9.37 -12.99
C GLN A 183 13.21 8.89 -14.43
N VAL A 184 12.03 8.31 -14.69
CA VAL A 184 11.65 7.87 -16.05
C VAL A 184 11.51 9.08 -16.98
N SER A 185 10.88 10.16 -16.51
CA SER A 185 10.77 11.42 -17.25
C SER A 185 12.15 12.01 -17.59
N GLY A 186 13.09 11.99 -16.64
CA GLY A 186 14.46 12.43 -16.86
C GLY A 186 15.17 11.65 -17.97
N ILE A 187 15.02 10.32 -17.97
CA ILE A 187 15.60 9.43 -19.00
C ILE A 187 14.98 9.71 -20.38
N SER A 188 13.66 9.91 -20.47
CA SER A 188 12.98 10.17 -21.75
C SER A 188 13.39 11.46 -22.45
N LYS A 189 13.99 12.40 -21.71
CA LYS A 189 14.44 13.70 -22.22
C LYS A 189 15.91 13.71 -22.65
N MET A 190 16.66 12.64 -22.35
CA MET A 190 18.06 12.44 -22.77
C MET A 190 18.13 11.86 -24.18
#